data_AF-A0A166I662-F1
#
_entry.id   AF-A0A166I662-F1
#
_cell.length_a   1.000
_cell.length_b   1.000
_cell.length_c   1.000
_cell.angle_alpha   90.00
_cell.angle_beta   90.00
_cell.angle_gamma   90.00
#
_symmetry.space_group_name_H-M   'P 1'
#
loop_
_entity.id
_entity.type
_entity.pdbx_description
1 polymer ?
#
loop_
_entity_poly.entity_id
_entity_poly.type
_entity_poly.pdbx_seq_one_letter_code
_entity_poly.pdbx_strand_id
1 'polypeptide(L)'
;MSQLDDPRDASLEVPLSPPRSWKTSEDSGTGGSAMFLSAAVMVTRNRYLAWPALFMALSNHFNQQPMRSKDNNNTLISIMVSFFALLTSYLATFVVPPDGTPVPLQYADTKTTPL
;
A
#
# COMPACT_ATOMS: atom_id res chain seq x y z
N MET A 1 44.91 28.54 31.94
CA MET A 1 43.74 28.51 31.02
C MET A 1 43.40 27.05 30.78
N SER A 2 42.12 26.72 30.90
CA SER A 2 41.56 25.37 31.00
C SER A 2 41.93 24.46 29.82
N GLN A 3 42.84 23.51 30.03
CA GLN A 3 43.10 22.40 29.08
C GLN A 3 42.09 21.25 29.21
N LEU A 4 41.11 21.38 30.11
CA LEU A 4 40.13 20.35 30.44
C LEU A 4 38.99 20.22 29.43
N ASP A 5 38.90 21.15 28.48
CA ASP A 5 37.80 21.25 27.51
C ASP A 5 38.33 21.66 26.14
N ASP A 6 39.44 21.04 25.72
CA ASP A 6 39.96 21.20 24.37
C ASP A 6 39.36 20.11 23.47
N PRO A 7 38.53 20.45 22.46
CA PRO A 7 37.93 19.47 21.55
C PRO A 7 38.95 18.78 20.62
N ARG A 8 40.23 19.18 20.67
CA ARG A 8 41.33 18.60 19.89
C ARG A 8 42.21 17.67 20.70
N ASP A 9 41.86 17.40 21.96
CA ASP A 9 42.61 16.48 22.82
C ASP A 9 42.46 15.03 22.34
N ALA A 10 43.59 14.44 21.90
CA ALA A 10 43.66 13.05 21.47
C ALA A 10 43.40 12.06 22.61
N SER A 11 43.55 12.46 23.88
CA SER A 11 43.27 11.60 25.03
C SER A 11 41.78 11.33 25.26
N LEU A 12 40.91 12.14 24.64
CA LEU A 12 39.45 12.01 24.69
C LEU A 12 38.88 11.22 23.50
N GLU A 13 39.73 10.65 22.65
CA GLU A 13 39.27 9.79 21.56
C GLU A 13 38.74 8.47 22.12
N VAL A 14 37.53 8.10 21.73
CA VAL A 14 36.90 6.83 22.09
C VAL A 14 36.73 6.03 20.82
N PRO A 15 37.07 4.72 20.80
CA PRO A 15 36.82 3.88 19.65
C PRO A 15 35.33 3.93 19.29
N LEU A 16 35.03 4.18 18.01
CA LEU A 16 33.67 4.22 17.50
C LEU A 16 32.98 2.87 17.78
N SER A 17 32.14 2.82 18.81
CA SER A 17 31.28 1.67 19.07
C SER A 17 29.93 1.91 18.40
N PRO A 18 29.53 1.09 17.41
CA PRO A 18 28.19 1.22 16.86
C PRO A 18 27.17 0.92 17.98
N PRO A 19 26.05 1.65 18.03
CA PRO A 19 25.00 1.35 18.99
C PRO A 19 24.53 -0.09 18.83
N ARG A 20 24.24 -0.77 19.95
CA ARG A 20 23.79 -2.18 19.98
C ARG A 20 22.61 -2.46 19.04
N SER A 21 21.80 -1.44 18.78
CA SER A 21 20.80 -1.43 17.72
C SER A 21 20.56 0.00 17.27
N TRP A 22 20.49 0.21 15.97
CA TRP A 22 19.94 1.43 15.42
C TRP A 22 18.43 1.41 15.66
N LYS A 23 17.88 2.45 16.31
CA LYS A 23 16.43 2.62 16.37
C LYS A 23 15.97 3.09 15.00
N THR A 24 15.54 2.16 14.16
CA THR A 24 14.75 2.49 12.98
C THR A 24 13.40 2.95 13.49
N SER A 25 13.04 4.22 13.28
CA SER A 25 11.68 4.70 13.46
C SER A 25 10.73 3.72 12.79
N GLU A 26 9.73 3.25 13.53
CA GLU A 26 8.76 2.23 13.09
C GLU A 26 8.21 2.60 11.70
N ASP A 27 8.79 2.00 10.65
CA ASP A 27 8.41 2.30 9.26
C ASP A 27 7.08 1.62 8.95
N SER A 28 6.03 2.21 9.50
CA SER A 28 4.63 1.84 9.28
C SER A 28 4.06 2.50 8.02
N GLY A 29 4.82 3.41 7.38
CA GLY A 29 4.40 4.13 6.18
C GLY A 29 4.33 3.24 4.93
N THR A 30 5.32 2.37 4.74
CA THR A 30 5.36 1.46 3.59
C THR A 30 4.29 0.35 3.65
N GLY A 31 3.96 -0.14 4.85
CA GLY A 31 2.86 -1.09 5.05
C GLY A 31 1.47 -0.46 4.88
N GLY A 32 1.26 0.73 5.46
CA GLY A 32 0.00 1.46 5.37
C GLY A 32 -0.34 1.88 3.93
N SER A 33 0.66 2.26 3.15
CA SER A 33 0.48 2.61 1.74
C SER A 33 0.05 1.42 0.88
N ALA A 34 0.57 0.21 1.11
CA ALA A 34 0.13 -1.00 0.40
C ALA A 34 -1.34 -1.36 0.71
N MET A 35 -1.77 -1.22 1.98
CA MET A 35 -3.17 -1.40 2.36
C MET A 35 -4.07 -0.34 1.72
N PHE A 36 -3.66 0.93 1.72
CA PHE A 36 -4.39 2.01 1.08
C PHE A 36 -4.55 1.78 -0.43
N LEU A 37 -3.47 1.38 -1.12
CA LEU A 37 -3.50 1.12 -2.56
C LEU A 37 -4.41 -0.06 -2.89
N SER A 38 -4.44 -1.08 -2.03
CA SER A 38 -5.37 -2.21 -2.15
C SER A 38 -6.84 -1.78 -1.99
N ALA A 39 -7.12 -0.86 -1.06
CA ALA A 39 -8.45 -0.26 -0.93
C ALA A 39 -8.82 0.57 -2.16
N ALA A 40 -7.87 1.35 -2.70
CA ALA A 40 -8.08 2.13 -3.92
C ALA A 40 -8.39 1.23 -5.13
N VAL A 41 -7.77 0.05 -5.24
CA VAL A 41 -8.08 -0.95 -6.27
C VAL A 41 -9.52 -1.45 -6.15
N MET A 42 -10.00 -1.69 -4.93
CA MET A 42 -11.39 -2.14 -4.71
C MET A 42 -12.42 -1.06 -5.10
N VAL A 43 -12.12 0.21 -4.81
CA VAL A 43 -13.01 1.33 -5.15
C VAL A 43 -13.01 1.62 -6.64
N THR A 44 -11.83 1.66 -7.25
CA THR A 44 -11.68 2.02 -8.67
C THR A 44 -11.90 0.85 -9.63
N ARG A 45 -11.83 -0.38 -9.12
CA ARG A 45 -11.78 -1.62 -9.92
C ARG A 45 -10.68 -1.58 -11.00
N ASN A 46 -9.62 -0.78 -10.78
CA ASN A 46 -8.55 -0.61 -11.75
C ASN A 46 -7.47 -1.68 -11.59
N ARG A 47 -7.37 -2.58 -12.56
CA ARG A 47 -6.38 -3.67 -12.61
C ARG A 47 -4.93 -3.18 -12.60
N TYR A 48 -4.64 -2.03 -13.20
CA TYR A 48 -3.27 -1.52 -13.29
C TYR A 48 -2.69 -1.11 -11.92
N LEU A 49 -3.55 -0.82 -10.95
CA LEU A 49 -3.16 -0.47 -9.58
C LEU A 49 -2.95 -1.69 -8.68
N ALA A 50 -3.48 -2.87 -9.06
CA ALA A 50 -3.38 -4.08 -8.25
C ALA A 50 -1.93 -4.61 -8.17
N TRP A 51 -1.20 -4.56 -9.28
CA TRP A 51 0.20 -4.98 -9.34
C TRP A 51 1.13 -4.15 -8.44
N PRO A 52 1.16 -2.81 -8.52
CA PRO A 52 2.01 -2.02 -7.63
C PRO A 52 1.62 -2.17 -6.15
N ALA A 53 0.33 -2.37 -5.83
CA ALA A 53 -0.08 -2.66 -4.46
C ALA A 53 0.56 -3.94 -3.91
N LEU A 54 0.56 -5.00 -4.70
CA LEU A 54 1.15 -6.29 -4.34
C LEU A 54 2.68 -6.24 -4.26
N PHE A 55 3.34 -5.60 -5.23
CA PHE A 55 4.79 -5.41 -5.20
C PHE A 55 5.24 -4.58 -3.99
N MET A 56 4.48 -3.55 -3.63
CA MET A 56 4.78 -2.72 -2.47
C MET A 56 4.59 -3.50 -1.15
N ALA A 57 3.53 -4.30 -1.04
CA ALA A 57 3.32 -5.19 0.11
C ALA A 57 4.46 -6.22 0.25
N LEU A 58 4.92 -6.78 -0.87
CA LEU A 58 6.00 -7.75 -0.90
C LEU A 58 7.37 -7.12 -0.60
N SER A 59 7.64 -5.93 -1.14
CA SER A 59 8.83 -5.15 -0.81
C SER A 59 8.88 -4.82 0.67
N ASN A 60 7.73 -4.49 1.27
CA ASN A 60 7.65 -4.27 2.70
C ASN A 60 7.95 -5.55 3.49
N HIS A 61 7.46 -6.70 3.04
CA HIS A 61 7.73 -7.98 3.69
C HIS A 61 9.22 -8.38 3.64
N PHE A 62 9.90 -8.15 2.53
CA PHE A 62 11.35 -8.44 2.44
C PHE A 62 12.22 -7.41 3.16
N ASN A 63 11.78 -6.16 3.23
CA ASN A 63 12.48 -5.10 3.95
C ASN A 63 12.25 -5.17 5.47
N GLN A 64 11.34 -6.01 5.93
CA GLN A 64 11.19 -6.30 7.35
C GLN A 64 12.38 -7.12 7.86
N GLN A 65 13.24 -6.44 8.60
CA GLN A 65 14.25 -7.12 9.40
C GLN A 65 13.55 -7.93 10.52
N PRO A 66 14.15 -9.05 10.98
CA PRO A 66 13.57 -9.89 12.02
C PRO A 66 13.53 -9.13 13.35
N MET A 67 12.50 -8.32 13.55
CA MET A 67 12.34 -7.56 14.78
C MET A 67 11.49 -8.36 15.75
N ARG A 68 12.14 -8.75 16.84
CA ARG A 68 11.61 -9.05 18.18
C ARG A 68 10.12 -9.38 18.19
N SER A 69 9.79 -10.64 18.48
CA SER A 69 8.48 -11.31 18.51
C SER A 69 7.31 -10.61 19.24
N LYS A 70 7.52 -9.40 19.76
CA LYS A 70 6.52 -8.55 20.40
C LYS A 70 5.88 -7.55 19.44
N ASP A 71 6.56 -7.15 18.36
CA ASP A 71 6.02 -6.20 17.37
C ASP A 71 5.49 -6.99 16.17
N ASN A 72 4.24 -7.45 16.30
CA ASN A 72 3.50 -8.19 15.29
C ASN A 72 3.15 -7.24 14.12
N ASN A 73 4.15 -6.88 13.35
CA ASN A 73 4.03 -5.91 12.28
C ASN A 73 3.15 -6.53 11.17
N ASN A 74 2.08 -5.83 10.79
CA ASN A 74 0.90 -6.38 10.13
C ASN A 74 1.08 -6.68 8.61
N THR A 75 2.25 -7.17 8.22
CA THR A 75 2.66 -7.34 6.82
C THR A 75 2.03 -8.53 6.14
N LEU A 76 1.85 -9.64 6.85
CA LEU A 76 1.14 -10.79 6.30
C LEU A 76 -0.28 -10.40 5.88
N ILE A 77 -0.99 -9.62 6.71
CA ILE A 77 -2.33 -9.13 6.35
C ILE A 77 -2.26 -8.19 5.14
N SER A 78 -1.26 -7.30 5.09
CA SER A 78 -1.06 -6.40 3.94
C SER A 78 -0.85 -7.18 2.63
N ILE A 79 -0.05 -8.25 2.66
CA ILE A 79 0.15 -9.15 1.49
C ILE A 79 -1.16 -9.83 1.11
N MET A 80 -1.88 -10.42 2.08
CA MET A 80 -3.15 -11.10 1.82
C MET A 80 -4.18 -10.16 1.19
N VAL A 81 -4.34 -8.95 1.75
CA VAL A 81 -5.29 -7.95 1.24
C VAL A 81 -4.93 -7.53 -0.19
N SER A 82 -3.64 -7.29 -0.48
CA SER A 82 -3.20 -6.93 -1.84
C SER A 82 -3.40 -8.08 -2.84
N PHE A 83 -3.21 -9.33 -2.42
CA PHE A 83 -3.46 -10.51 -3.23
C PHE A 83 -4.95 -10.68 -3.55
N PHE A 84 -5.82 -10.52 -2.56
CA PHE A 84 -7.27 -10.57 -2.78
C PHE A 84 -7.78 -9.39 -3.61
N ALA A 85 -7.19 -8.20 -3.48
CA ALA A 85 -7.50 -7.06 -4.34
C ALA A 85 -7.15 -7.37 -5.81
N LEU A 86 -6.00 -8.03 -6.05
CA LEU A 86 -5.61 -8.50 -7.38
C LEU A 86 -6.61 -9.56 -7.88
N LEU A 87 -6.87 -10.62 -7.12
CA LEU A 87 -7.85 -11.64 -7.49
C LEU A 87 -9.21 -11.04 -7.86
N THR A 88 -9.74 -10.16 -7.01
CA THR A 88 -11.04 -9.49 -7.21
C THR A 88 -11.05 -8.62 -8.48
N SER A 89 -9.96 -7.90 -8.76
CA SER A 89 -9.85 -7.09 -9.98
C SER A 89 -9.88 -7.92 -11.26
N TYR A 90 -9.30 -9.13 -11.23
CA TYR A 90 -9.35 -10.07 -12.37
C TYR A 90 -10.71 -10.77 -12.45
N LEU A 91 -11.32 -11.14 -11.33
CA LEU A 91 -12.66 -11.74 -11.31
C LEU A 91 -13.72 -10.81 -11.89
N ALA A 92 -13.63 -9.50 -11.62
CA ALA A 92 -14.53 -8.49 -12.20
C ALA A 92 -14.47 -8.43 -13.74
N THR A 93 -13.42 -8.96 -14.38
CA THR A 93 -13.35 -9.08 -15.85
C THR A 93 -14.17 -10.26 -16.37
N PHE A 94 -14.30 -11.33 -15.57
CA PHE A 94 -15.08 -12.52 -15.94
C PHE A 94 -16.56 -12.42 -15.57
N VAL A 95 -16.88 -11.64 -14.53
CA VAL A 95 -18.26 -11.30 -14.17
C VAL A 95 -18.70 -10.13 -15.04
N VAL A 96 -19.16 -10.45 -16.25
CA VAL A 96 -19.84 -9.48 -17.13
C VAL A 96 -21.01 -8.88 -16.33
N PRO A 97 -21.05 -7.56 -16.08
CA PRO A 97 -22.25 -6.96 -15.53
C PRO A 97 -23.38 -7.20 -16.54
N PRO A 98 -24.57 -7.68 -16.12
CA PRO A 98 -25.70 -7.80 -17.04
C PRO A 98 -25.88 -6.44 -17.70
N ASP A 99 -25.91 -6.42 -19.04
CA ASP A 99 -25.94 -5.21 -19.87
C ASP A 99 -27.12 -4.32 -19.47
N GLY A 100 -26.86 -3.44 -18.52
CA GLY A 100 -27.78 -2.41 -18.07
C GLY A 100 -27.68 -1.21 -18.99
N THR A 101 -27.90 -1.39 -20.28
CA THR A 101 -28.33 -0.27 -21.13
C THR A 101 -29.83 -0.10 -20.87
N PRO A 102 -30.28 0.91 -20.10
CA PRO A 102 -31.68 1.27 -20.14
C PRO A 102 -31.98 1.68 -21.57
N VAL A 103 -32.72 0.84 -22.30
CA VAL A 103 -33.28 1.21 -23.60
C VAL A 103 -34.19 2.42 -23.33
N PRO A 104 -33.91 3.60 -23.91
CA PRO A 104 -34.82 4.73 -23.76
C PRO A 104 -36.15 4.37 -24.44
N LEU A 105 -37.25 4.37 -23.68
CA LEU A 105 -38.60 4.25 -24.21
C LEU A 105 -38.95 5.52 -24.98
N GLN A 106 -38.49 5.65 -26.23
CA GLN A 106 -38.83 6.78 -27.07
C GLN A 106 -39.02 6.37 -28.54
N TYR A 107 -40.02 5.51 -28.82
CA TYR A 107 -40.70 5.50 -30.13
C TYR A 107 -42.07 4.78 -30.08
N ALA A 108 -42.99 5.29 -29.28
CA ALA A 108 -44.44 5.15 -29.47
C ALA A 108 -45.00 6.34 -28.69
N ASP A 109 -45.34 7.49 -29.26
CA ASP A 109 -46.35 7.64 -30.29
C ASP A 109 -46.23 9.10 -30.76
N THR A 110 -45.54 9.36 -31.87
CA THR A 110 -45.58 10.68 -32.52
C THR A 110 -45.90 10.46 -33.98
N LYS A 111 -47.18 10.69 -34.29
CA LYS A 111 -47.84 10.84 -35.60
C LYS A 111 -48.91 9.78 -35.83
N THR A 112 -50.14 10.10 -35.41
CA THR A 112 -51.29 10.26 -36.32
C THR A 112 -52.45 10.91 -35.56
N THR A 113 -52.39 12.23 -35.37
CA THR A 113 -53.59 13.06 -35.43
C THR A 113 -53.49 13.87 -36.71
N PRO A 114 -54.44 13.70 -37.62
CA PRO A 114 -55.03 14.87 -38.24
C PRO A 114 -56.54 14.88 -38.11
N LEU A 115 -57.00 16.13 -38.01
CA LEU A 115 -58.35 16.70 -37.97
C LEU A 115 -59.38 16.01 -38.87
#